data_AF-A0A376UFR3-F1
#
_entry.id   AF-A0A376UFR3-F1
#
_cell.length_a   1.000
_cell.length_b   1.000
_cell.length_c   1.000
_cell.angle_alpha   90.00
_cell.angle_beta   90.00
_cell.angle_gamma   90.00
#
_symmetry.space_group_name_H-M   'P 1'
#
loop_
_entity.id
_entity.type
_entity.pdbx_description
1 polymer ?
#
loop_
_entity_poly.entity_id
_entity_poly.type
_entity_poly.pdbx_seq_one_letter_code
_entity_poly.pdbx_strand_id
1 'polypeptide(L)'
;MTAPLIRIFALHELHRLKEHGLTRGALLDYHSRYKLVFLAHSQPEYRKLGPFVADIHQWQNLDDFYNQYYQRVIVLLSHPANPRDHTNVLMHVQGYFRPHIDSTERQQLAALIDSYRRGEQPLLAPLMRIKHYMALYPDAWLSGQRYFELWPRVINLRHSGVL
;
A
#
# COMPACT_ATOMS: atom_id res chain seq x y z
N MET A 1 -4.32 14.65 -7.19
CA MET A 1 -2.98 15.12 -6.80
C MET A 1 -2.44 14.52 -5.49
N THR A 2 -2.98 13.43 -4.93
CA THR A 2 -2.51 12.79 -3.67
C THR A 2 -1.20 11.99 -3.81
N ALA A 3 -0.90 11.52 -5.02
CA ALA A 3 0.26 10.70 -5.36
C ALA A 3 1.64 11.26 -4.93
N PRO A 4 1.93 12.58 -4.96
CA PRO A 4 3.25 13.10 -4.61
C PRO A 4 3.62 12.87 -3.14
N LEU A 5 2.68 13.05 -2.21
CA LEU A 5 2.96 12.89 -0.77
C LEU A 5 3.18 11.43 -0.38
N ILE A 6 2.38 10.52 -0.93
CA ILE A 6 2.58 9.07 -0.73
C ILE A 6 3.96 8.66 -1.23
N ARG A 7 4.33 9.13 -2.43
CA ARG A 7 5.66 8.89 -3.00
C ARG A 7 6.78 9.43 -2.11
N ILE A 8 6.65 10.66 -1.61
CA ILE A 8 7.63 11.27 -0.70
C ILE A 8 7.79 10.43 0.57
N PHE A 9 6.69 10.09 1.25
CA PHE A 9 6.76 9.30 2.49
C PHE A 9 7.34 7.91 2.26
N ALA A 10 6.95 7.23 1.17
CA ALA A 10 7.48 5.92 0.82
C ALA A 10 8.99 5.97 0.53
N LEU A 11 9.43 6.88 -0.34
CA LEU A 11 10.85 7.01 -0.69
C LEU A 11 11.70 7.48 0.48
N HIS A 12 11.16 8.35 1.35
CA HIS A 12 11.84 8.78 2.57
C HIS A 12 12.06 7.59 3.52
N GLU A 13 11.04 6.76 3.77
CA GLU A 13 11.20 5.58 4.62
C GLU A 13 12.20 4.57 4.02
N LEU A 14 12.17 4.37 2.70
CA LEU A 14 13.17 3.53 2.01
C LEU A 14 14.60 4.09 2.15
N HIS A 15 14.77 5.41 2.00
CA HIS A 15 16.06 6.07 2.16
C HIS A 15 16.60 5.92 3.58
N ARG A 16 15.72 6.02 4.60
CA ARG A 16 16.12 5.83 5.99
C ARG A 16 16.69 4.44 6.25
N LEU A 17 16.24 3.39 5.55
CA LEU A 17 16.85 2.07 5.69
C LEU A 17 18.34 2.07 5.32
N LYS A 18 18.72 2.87 4.31
CA LYS A 18 20.12 3.02 3.93
C LYS A 18 20.93 3.75 4.99
N GLU A 19 20.38 4.81 5.57
CA GLU A 19 21.05 5.59 6.63
C GLU A 19 21.28 4.78 7.91
N HIS A 20 20.41 3.82 8.23
CA HIS A 20 20.48 3.02 9.47
C HIS A 20 21.24 1.69 9.28
N GLY A 21 21.84 1.48 8.11
CA GLY A 21 22.54 0.25 7.74
C GLY A 21 21.62 -0.75 7.02
N LEU A 22 21.94 -1.01 5.75
CA LEU A 22 21.15 -1.93 4.93
C LEU A 22 21.26 -3.37 5.43
N THR A 23 20.10 -4.01 5.61
CA THR A 23 20.00 -5.46 5.80
C THR A 23 18.97 -6.03 4.84
N ARG A 24 19.15 -7.30 4.44
CA ARG A 24 18.16 -8.01 3.61
C ARG A 24 16.79 -8.04 4.29
N GLY A 25 16.78 -8.31 5.60
CA GLY A 25 15.56 -8.32 6.40
C GLY A 25 14.80 -6.99 6.36
N ALA A 26 15.50 -5.86 6.52
CA ALA A 26 14.87 -4.54 6.47
C ALA A 26 14.27 -4.22 5.09
N LEU A 27 14.95 -4.61 4.00
CA LEU A 27 14.45 -4.41 2.64
C LEU A 27 13.22 -5.27 2.34
N LEU A 28 13.23 -6.52 2.78
CA LEU A 28 12.11 -7.45 2.66
C LEU A 28 10.90 -6.99 3.50
N ASP A 29 11.14 -6.54 4.73
CA ASP A 29 10.11 -5.97 5.60
C ASP A 29 9.45 -4.73 4.95
N TYR A 30 10.26 -3.77 4.49
CA TYR A 30 9.75 -2.59 3.79
C TYR A 30 8.93 -2.98 2.56
N HIS A 31 9.44 -3.90 1.73
CA HIS A 31 8.69 -4.39 0.56
C HIS A 31 7.34 -4.99 0.95
N SER A 32 7.30 -5.80 2.01
CA SER A 32 6.09 -6.42 2.52
C SER A 32 5.07 -5.40 3.02
N ARG A 33 5.50 -4.43 3.84
CA ARG A 33 4.63 -3.39 4.43
C ARG A 33 4.10 -2.38 3.41
N TYR A 34 4.78 -2.21 2.28
CA TYR A 34 4.35 -1.31 1.20
C TYR A 34 3.58 -1.99 0.07
N LYS A 35 3.38 -3.31 0.10
CA LYS A 35 2.70 -4.07 -0.97
C LYS A 35 1.39 -3.43 -1.42
N LEU A 36 0.47 -3.09 -0.50
CA LEU A 36 -0.82 -2.50 -0.87
C LEU A 36 -0.69 -1.09 -1.43
N VAL A 37 0.30 -0.30 -0.99
CA VAL A 37 0.60 1.02 -1.58
C VAL A 37 1.09 0.82 -3.01
N PHE A 38 2.03 -0.09 -3.23
CA PHE A 38 2.57 -0.35 -4.56
C PHE A 38 1.52 -0.87 -5.54
N LEU A 39 0.66 -1.80 -5.10
CA LEU A 39 -0.44 -2.31 -5.90
C LEU A 39 -1.44 -1.21 -6.29
N ALA A 40 -1.70 -0.24 -5.41
CA ALA A 40 -2.58 0.88 -5.70
C ALA A 40 -2.00 1.86 -6.73
N HIS A 41 -0.67 1.93 -6.85
CA HIS A 41 0.04 2.76 -7.82
C HIS A 41 0.24 2.07 -9.18
N SER A 42 0.68 0.80 -9.17
CA SER A 42 0.85 0.01 -10.40
C SER A 42 1.00 -1.47 -10.08
N GLN A 43 -0.01 -2.27 -10.41
CA GLN A 43 0.10 -3.73 -10.33
C GLN A 43 1.13 -4.33 -11.30
N PRO A 44 1.25 -3.87 -12.57
CA PRO A 44 2.27 -4.39 -13.48
C PRO A 44 3.69 -4.18 -12.96
N GLU A 45 4.02 -2.98 -12.47
CA GLU A 45 5.35 -2.72 -11.91
C GLU A 45 5.60 -3.49 -10.61
N TYR A 46 4.58 -3.64 -9.76
CA TYR A 46 4.70 -4.46 -8.55
C TYR A 46 4.99 -5.94 -8.89
N ARG A 47 4.34 -6.50 -9.92
CA ARG A 47 4.62 -7.88 -10.38
C ARG A 47 6.07 -8.06 -10.85
N LYS A 48 6.66 -7.04 -11.47
CA LYS A 48 8.08 -7.05 -11.87
C LYS A 48 9.03 -6.95 -10.68
N LEU A 49 8.63 -6.29 -9.58
CA LEU A 49 9.43 -6.22 -8.36
C LEU A 49 9.56 -7.57 -7.66
N GLY A 50 8.52 -8.42 -7.71
CA GLY A 50 8.49 -9.70 -6.99
C GLY A 50 9.72 -10.59 -7.24
N PRO A 51 10.01 -10.99 -8.50
CA PRO A 51 11.20 -11.78 -8.82
C PRO A 51 12.50 -11.10 -8.39
N PHE A 52 12.63 -9.80 -8.67
CA PHE A 52 13.82 -9.04 -8.29
C PHE A 52 14.07 -9.05 -6.78
N VAL A 53 13.02 -8.91 -5.97
CA VAL A 53 13.11 -8.95 -4.50
C VAL A 53 13.40 -10.36 -3.98
N ALA A 54 12.84 -11.40 -4.62
CA ALA A 54 13.11 -12.78 -4.27
C ALA A 54 14.60 -13.15 -4.46
N ASP A 55 15.26 -12.53 -5.44
CA ASP A 55 16.67 -12.75 -5.73
C ASP A 55 17.63 -12.08 -4.72
N ILE A 56 17.16 -11.30 -3.74
CA ILE A 56 18.01 -10.53 -2.80
C ILE A 56 19.08 -11.37 -2.09
N HIS A 57 18.82 -12.67 -1.87
CA HIS A 57 19.76 -13.59 -1.24
C HIS A 57 20.98 -13.90 -2.12
N GLN A 58 20.86 -13.73 -3.44
CA GLN A 58 21.92 -13.97 -4.42
C GLN A 58 22.88 -12.78 -4.55
N TRP A 59 22.50 -11.59 -4.07
CA TRP A 59 23.32 -10.37 -4.18
C TRP A 59 24.40 -10.33 -3.12
N GLN A 60 25.67 -10.24 -3.52
CA GLN A 60 26.80 -10.10 -2.59
C GLN A 60 26.88 -8.69 -1.99
N ASN A 61 26.69 -7.66 -2.83
CA ASN A 61 26.68 -6.26 -2.40
C ASN A 61 25.23 -5.75 -2.24
N LEU A 62 24.86 -5.38 -1.01
CA LEU A 62 23.52 -4.87 -0.72
C LEU A 62 23.31 -3.43 -1.18
N ASP A 63 24.35 -2.62 -1.32
CA ASP A 63 24.23 -1.28 -1.88
C ASP A 63 23.82 -1.32 -3.35
N ASP A 64 24.38 -2.25 -4.13
CA ASP A 64 24.03 -2.43 -5.54
C ASP A 64 22.58 -2.91 -5.68
N PHE A 65 22.16 -3.86 -4.84
CA PHE A 65 20.76 -4.30 -4.78
C PHE A 65 19.83 -3.14 -4.43
N TYR A 66 20.17 -2.38 -3.38
CA TYR A 66 19.39 -1.24 -2.92
C TYR A 66 19.23 -0.20 -4.04
N ASN A 67 20.31 0.15 -4.74
CA ASN A 67 20.27 1.14 -5.81
C ASN A 67 19.30 0.69 -6.93
N GLN A 68 19.34 -0.57 -7.33
CA GLN A 68 18.39 -1.11 -8.31
C GLN A 68 16.96 -1.19 -7.78
N TYR A 69 16.77 -1.62 -6.53
CA TYR A 69 15.46 -1.65 -5.87
C TYR A 69 14.84 -0.25 -5.81
N TYR A 70 15.62 0.74 -5.37
CA TYR A 70 15.22 2.13 -5.24
C TYR A 70 14.77 2.73 -6.57
N GLN A 71 15.51 2.50 -7.66
CA GLN A 71 15.10 2.96 -9.00
C GLN A 71 13.78 2.33 -9.45
N ARG A 72 13.60 1.02 -9.22
CA ARG A 72 12.33 0.33 -9.54
C ARG A 72 11.17 0.86 -8.71
N VAL A 73 11.38 1.16 -7.42
CA VAL A 73 10.36 1.77 -6.55
C VAL A 73 10.03 3.20 -7.01
N ILE A 74 11.01 3.99 -7.45
CA ILE A 74 10.76 5.31 -8.06
C ILE A 74 9.87 5.18 -9.31
N VAL A 75 10.21 4.26 -10.22
CA VAL A 75 9.42 4.02 -11.43
C VAL A 75 8.01 3.56 -11.09
N LEU A 76 7.87 2.66 -10.11
CA LEU A 76 6.56 2.22 -9.66
C LEU A 76 5.74 3.39 -9.12
N LEU A 77 6.29 4.17 -8.18
CA LEU A 77 5.57 5.26 -7.51
C LEU A 77 5.41 6.52 -8.38
N SER A 78 6.04 6.58 -9.57
CA SER A 78 5.78 7.65 -10.54
C SER A 78 4.41 7.50 -11.20
N HIS A 79 3.87 6.27 -11.24
CA HIS A 79 2.50 6.02 -11.67
C HIS A 79 1.53 6.58 -10.63
N PRO A 80 0.55 7.41 -11.01
CA PRO A 80 -0.44 7.89 -10.06
C PRO A 80 -1.33 6.72 -9.62
N ALA A 81 -1.60 6.63 -8.33
CA ALA A 81 -2.64 5.73 -7.85
C ALA A 81 -3.99 6.12 -8.45
N ASN A 82 -4.74 5.11 -8.90
CA ASN A 82 -5.98 5.31 -9.66
C ASN A 82 -7.14 4.52 -9.04
N PRO A 83 -8.41 4.92 -9.30
CA PRO A 83 -9.57 4.28 -8.69
C PRO A 83 -9.65 2.78 -8.94
N ARG A 84 -9.26 2.32 -10.14
CA ARG A 84 -9.28 0.89 -10.49
C ARG A 84 -8.34 0.08 -9.59
N ASP A 85 -7.10 0.52 -9.42
CA ASP A 85 -6.11 -0.19 -8.61
C ASP A 85 -6.39 -0.09 -7.11
N HIS A 86 -6.89 1.05 -6.65
CA HIS A 86 -7.45 1.14 -5.29
C HIS A 86 -8.59 0.15 -5.07
N THR A 87 -9.53 0.04 -6.01
CA THR A 87 -10.64 -0.92 -5.90
C THR A 87 -10.10 -2.35 -5.79
N ASN A 88 -9.12 -2.73 -6.62
CA ASN A 88 -8.50 -4.05 -6.56
C ASN A 88 -7.83 -4.32 -5.20
N VAL A 89 -7.13 -3.33 -4.65
CA VAL A 89 -6.55 -3.41 -3.30
C VAL A 89 -7.63 -3.59 -2.23
N LEU A 90 -8.69 -2.79 -2.27
CA LEU A 90 -9.78 -2.84 -1.29
C LEU A 90 -10.53 -4.19 -1.35
N MET A 91 -10.79 -4.72 -2.56
CA MET A 91 -11.41 -6.04 -2.76
C MET A 91 -10.50 -7.18 -2.27
N HIS A 92 -9.19 -7.09 -2.50
CA HIS A 92 -8.24 -8.06 -1.94
C HIS A 92 -8.30 -8.06 -0.41
N VAL A 93 -8.31 -6.87 0.21
CA VAL A 93 -8.37 -6.74 1.67
C VAL A 93 -9.71 -7.21 2.23
N GLN A 94 -10.82 -6.95 1.55
CA GLN A 94 -12.13 -7.48 1.92
C GLN A 94 -12.10 -9.01 2.12
N GLY A 95 -11.29 -9.73 1.35
CA GLY A 95 -11.13 -11.18 1.46
C GLY A 95 -10.68 -11.66 2.84
N TYR A 96 -9.88 -10.86 3.57
CA TYR A 96 -9.38 -11.21 4.91
C TYR A 96 -10.51 -11.30 5.94
N PHE A 97 -11.58 -10.53 5.77
CA PHE A 97 -12.70 -10.52 6.70
C PHE A 97 -13.76 -11.56 6.37
N ARG A 98 -13.66 -12.25 5.22
CA ARG A 98 -14.67 -13.23 4.78
C ARG A 98 -15.04 -14.29 5.86
N PRO A 99 -14.10 -14.80 6.68
CA PRO A 99 -14.43 -15.73 7.77
C PRO A 99 -15.10 -15.10 8.99
N HIS A 100 -15.06 -13.77 9.10
CA HIS A 100 -15.43 -13.02 10.31
C HIS A 100 -16.72 -12.20 10.17
N ILE A 101 -17.08 -11.83 8.94
CA ILE A 101 -18.28 -11.02 8.65
C ILE A 101 -19.30 -11.80 7.81
N ASP A 102 -20.58 -11.52 8.06
CA ASP A 102 -21.69 -12.24 7.43
C ASP A 102 -21.88 -11.85 5.94
N SER A 103 -22.84 -12.48 5.26
CA SER A 103 -23.13 -12.14 3.86
C SER A 103 -23.58 -10.70 3.66
N THR A 104 -24.33 -10.15 4.60
CA THR A 104 -24.89 -8.80 4.54
C THR A 104 -23.78 -7.76 4.66
N GLU A 105 -22.92 -7.89 5.67
CA GLU A 105 -21.76 -7.04 5.90
C GLU A 105 -20.78 -7.08 4.71
N ARG A 106 -20.56 -8.26 4.12
CA ARG A 106 -19.72 -8.42 2.92
C ARG A 106 -20.31 -7.68 1.71
N GLN A 107 -21.61 -7.79 1.49
CA GLN A 107 -22.28 -7.09 0.39
C GLN A 107 -22.26 -5.57 0.60
N GLN A 108 -22.47 -5.11 1.83
CA GLN A 108 -22.37 -3.68 2.17
C GLN A 108 -20.96 -3.12 1.91
N LEU A 109 -19.91 -3.85 2.31
CA LEU A 109 -18.54 -3.42 2.03
C LEU A 109 -18.26 -3.44 0.51
N ALA A 110 -18.70 -4.47 -0.21
CA ALA A 110 -18.55 -4.53 -1.67
C ALA A 110 -19.26 -3.38 -2.39
N ALA A 111 -20.49 -3.06 -1.99
CA ALA A 111 -21.25 -1.94 -2.54
C ALA A 111 -20.59 -0.59 -2.25
N LEU A 112 -19.99 -0.43 -1.07
CA LEU A 112 -19.24 0.77 -0.70
C LEU A 112 -17.96 0.92 -1.55
N ILE A 113 -17.22 -0.18 -1.77
CA ILE A 113 -16.04 -0.20 -2.65
C ILE A 113 -16.45 0.13 -4.09
N ASP A 114 -17.57 -0.40 -4.58
CA ASP A 114 -18.08 -0.11 -5.91
C ASP A 114 -18.52 1.36 -6.06
N SER A 115 -19.17 1.92 -5.04
CA SER A 115 -19.54 3.35 -5.03
C SER A 115 -18.31 4.26 -5.07
N TYR A 116 -17.22 3.88 -4.40
CA TYR A 116 -15.92 4.55 -4.56
C TYR A 116 -15.38 4.43 -5.99
N ARG A 117 -15.40 3.23 -6.58
CA ARG A 117 -14.95 2.97 -7.96
C ARG A 117 -15.68 3.85 -8.97
N ARG A 118 -16.99 4.06 -8.76
CA ARG A 118 -17.86 4.91 -9.59
C ARG A 118 -17.71 6.42 -9.31
N GLY A 119 -16.91 6.80 -8.30
CA GLY A 119 -16.66 8.19 -7.93
C GLY A 119 -17.76 8.83 -7.07
N GLU A 120 -18.70 8.06 -6.55
CA GLU A 120 -19.81 8.54 -5.73
C GLU A 120 -19.44 8.72 -4.25
N GLN A 121 -18.40 8.01 -3.82
CA GLN A 121 -17.88 8.07 -2.46
C GLN A 121 -16.37 8.34 -2.50
N PRO A 122 -15.81 9.11 -1.55
CA PRO A 122 -14.38 9.30 -1.45
C PRO A 122 -13.69 8.00 -1.02
N LEU A 123 -12.40 7.84 -1.34
CA LEU A 123 -11.58 6.70 -0.91
C LEU A 123 -11.62 6.49 0.62
N LEU A 124 -11.79 7.57 1.38
CA LEU A 124 -11.83 7.52 2.84
C LEU A 124 -12.99 6.64 3.36
N ALA A 125 -14.13 6.58 2.66
CA ALA A 125 -15.30 5.83 3.10
C ALA A 125 -15.02 4.31 3.21
N PRO A 126 -14.58 3.60 2.14
CA PRO A 126 -14.21 2.19 2.27
C PRO A 126 -12.98 1.98 3.17
N LEU A 127 -12.03 2.92 3.23
CA LEU A 127 -10.87 2.82 4.14
C LEU A 127 -11.30 2.77 5.61
N MET A 128 -12.22 3.64 6.04
CA MET A 128 -12.67 3.66 7.43
C MET A 128 -13.46 2.39 7.79
N ARG A 129 -14.30 1.88 6.88
CA ARG A 129 -15.00 0.62 7.08
C ARG A 129 -14.02 -0.56 7.23
N ILE A 130 -12.98 -0.62 6.40
CA ILE A 130 -11.94 -1.66 6.53
C ILE A 130 -11.16 -1.49 7.84
N LYS A 131 -10.77 -0.27 8.22
CA LYS A 131 -10.06 -0.05 9.49
C LYS A 131 -10.89 -0.46 10.70
N HIS A 132 -12.22 -0.27 10.64
CA HIS A 132 -13.12 -0.79 11.67
C HIS A 132 -13.04 -2.32 11.76
N TYR A 133 -13.11 -3.04 10.63
CA TYR A 133 -12.95 -4.51 10.64
C TYR A 133 -11.55 -4.96 11.06
N MET A 134 -10.48 -4.23 10.71
CA MET A 134 -9.13 -4.51 11.23
C MET A 134 -9.04 -4.39 12.75
N ALA A 135 -9.81 -3.48 13.37
CA ALA A 135 -9.82 -3.32 14.82
C ALA A 135 -10.59 -4.45 15.53
N LEU A 136 -11.66 -4.96 14.91
CA LEU A 136 -12.43 -6.09 15.43
C LEU A 136 -11.73 -7.44 15.19
N TYR A 137 -11.06 -7.57 14.05
CA TYR A 137 -10.46 -8.81 13.57
C TYR A 137 -8.99 -8.51 13.18
N PRO A 138 -8.10 -8.36 14.18
CA PRO A 138 -6.73 -8.00 13.93
C PRO A 138 -6.00 -9.10 13.17
N ASP A 139 -5.39 -8.73 12.04
CA ASP A 139 -4.49 -9.57 11.25
C ASP A 139 -3.12 -8.92 11.22
N ALA A 140 -2.07 -9.69 11.56
CA ALA A 140 -0.72 -9.16 11.70
C ALA A 140 -0.16 -8.60 10.37
N TRP A 141 -0.50 -9.24 9.25
CA TRP A 141 -0.02 -8.81 7.94
C TRP A 141 -0.71 -7.51 7.50
N LEU A 142 -2.05 -7.42 7.62
CA LEU A 142 -2.82 -6.21 7.33
C LEU A 142 -2.42 -5.04 8.22
N SER A 143 -2.19 -5.30 9.51
CA SER A 143 -1.79 -4.28 10.49
C SER A 143 -0.43 -3.66 10.15
N GLY A 144 0.46 -4.43 9.50
CA GLY A 144 1.74 -3.93 9.01
C GLY A 144 1.66 -3.11 7.71
N GLN A 145 0.52 -3.08 7.01
CA GLN A 145 0.40 -2.41 5.72
C GLN A 145 0.32 -0.88 5.87
N ARG A 146 1.29 -0.18 5.29
CA ARG A 146 1.37 1.30 5.31
C ARG A 146 0.21 1.97 4.57
N TYR A 147 -0.51 1.23 3.73
CA TYR A 147 -1.70 1.70 3.00
C TYR A 147 -2.77 2.30 3.94
N PHE A 148 -3.06 1.66 5.09
CA PHE A 148 -4.11 2.12 6.02
C PHE A 148 -3.70 3.28 6.94
N GLU A 149 -2.43 3.65 6.90
CA GLU A 149 -1.88 4.82 7.58
C GLU A 149 -1.70 5.99 6.60
N LEU A 150 -1.03 5.74 5.48
CA LEU A 150 -0.61 6.78 4.55
C LEU A 150 -1.79 7.44 3.83
N TRP A 151 -2.77 6.68 3.34
CA TRP A 151 -3.89 7.26 2.59
C TRP A 151 -4.78 8.16 3.44
N PRO A 152 -5.27 7.74 4.64
CA PRO A 152 -6.03 8.65 5.50
C PRO A 152 -5.23 9.89 5.90
N ARG A 153 -3.94 9.73 6.23
CA ARG A 153 -3.07 10.86 6.59
C ARG A 153 -2.96 11.87 5.45
N VAL A 154 -2.65 11.42 4.24
CA VAL A 154 -2.50 12.29 3.06
C VAL A 154 -3.82 12.95 2.65
N ILE A 155 -4.94 12.24 2.76
CA ILE A 155 -6.27 12.80 2.51
C ILE A 155 -6.59 13.91 3.52
N ASN A 156 -6.36 13.64 4.82
CA ASN A 156 -6.63 14.61 5.88
C ASN A 156 -5.75 15.87 5.78
N LEU A 157 -4.46 15.71 5.49
CA LEU A 157 -3.54 16.85 5.31
C LEU A 157 -4.03 17.84 4.25
N ARG A 158 -4.65 17.33 3.16
CA ARG A 158 -5.27 18.16 2.12
C ARG A 158 -6.52 18.87 2.61
N HIS A 159 -7.40 18.17 3.33
CA HIS A 159 -8.62 18.78 3.85
C HIS A 159 -8.34 19.85 4.90
N SER A 160 -7.26 19.71 5.68
CA SER A 160 -6.86 20.70 6.69
C SER A 160 -6.23 21.97 6.14
N GLY A 161 -6.02 22.11 4.82
CA GLY A 161 -5.41 23.29 4.21
C GLY A 161 -3.94 23.53 4.59
N VAL A 162 -3.29 22.52 5.17
CA VAL A 162 -1.85 22.55 5.50
C VAL A 162 -0.99 22.41 4.23
N LEU A 163 -1.62 22.06 3.09
CA LEU A 163 -1.03 21.89 1.76
C LEU A 163 -2.01 22.26 0.65
#